data_AF-A0A7Y2FDT1-F1
#
_entry.id   AF-A0A7Y2FDT1-F1
#
_cell.length_a   1.000
_cell.length_b   1.000
_cell.length_c   1.000
_cell.angle_alpha   90.00
_cell.angle_beta   90.00
_cell.angle_gamma   90.00
#
_symmetry.space_group_name_H-M   'P 1'
#
loop_
_entity.id
_entity.type
_entity.pdbx_description
1 polymer ?
#
loop_
_entity_poly.entity_id
_entity_poly.type
_entity_poly.pdbx_seq_one_letter_code
_entity_poly.pdbx_strand_id
1 'polypeptide(L)'
;MNRWYLVLVAIAVLAGYVYLAGKQPGNGPLIATSTFETGAELHANGQVVPVAGRNSISLSASAKQIASGEVRVKSWNVAMFGVPMKFVSAEQQPEPESGLLGFAVSDATATLDYDAASKTLSGQLTGYVDNAYLSRFRVNGSHGLQGPQNDLVETATQQATLTVALELDDTLSLKGNTSKVVTGRFKGQLRVKSLALEHVTVPAYSLVMIKDFVSIDVASPEEQETYKSLCVQPYNVAKPPDLVEKSGTGYGFGTPAAQLQWDKVDVVFDFQEMLTATGGEDFWVIESTITEDEIDVLYLPNEVEGCIEVFFVHGFDPYHHAGGGWAQGGGTGTAKVVISDGSQRIGESKTLMAHELGHVLGLKHPGSSASLCPDSELICMRPATPGTLMCTSGITFDTPQNNSEENERLLQNPLLINAQRALSEDWDCKETSDCGPCNP
;
A
#
# COMPACT_ATOMS: atom_id res chain seq x y z
N MET A 1 -9.77 -44.75 -39.29
CA MET A 1 -8.98 -43.61 -38.74
C MET A 1 -8.00 -43.15 -39.80
N ASN A 2 -8.01 -41.85 -40.12
CA ASN A 2 -7.33 -41.30 -41.29
C ASN A 2 -5.84 -41.07 -40.97
N ARG A 3 -4.91 -41.67 -41.73
CA ARG A 3 -3.46 -41.62 -41.46
C ARG A 3 -2.89 -40.19 -41.38
N TRP A 4 -3.55 -39.23 -42.03
CA TRP A 4 -3.21 -37.81 -41.97
C TRP A 4 -3.42 -37.16 -40.60
N TYR A 5 -4.37 -37.66 -39.80
CA TYR A 5 -4.68 -37.10 -38.48
C TYR A 5 -3.57 -37.41 -37.46
N LEU A 6 -3.00 -38.62 -37.52
CA LEU A 6 -1.87 -39.01 -36.68
C LEU A 6 -0.59 -38.23 -36.99
N VAL A 7 -0.37 -37.89 -38.27
CA VAL A 7 0.79 -37.08 -38.69
C VAL A 7 0.65 -35.63 -38.22
N LEU A 8 -0.55 -35.04 -38.31
CA LEU A 8 -0.81 -33.69 -37.82
C LEU A 8 -0.70 -33.57 -36.29
N VAL A 9 -1.21 -34.57 -35.54
CA VAL A 9 -1.03 -34.61 -34.07
C VAL A 9 0.44 -34.78 -33.70
N ALA A 10 1.19 -35.64 -34.40
CA ALA A 10 2.62 -35.80 -34.14
C ALA A 10 3.42 -34.53 -34.44
N ILE A 11 3.11 -33.81 -35.53
CA ILE A 11 3.75 -32.53 -35.87
C ILE A 11 3.39 -31.45 -34.85
N ALA A 12 2.14 -31.37 -34.39
CA ALA A 12 1.72 -30.42 -33.36
C ALA A 12 2.39 -30.70 -32.01
N VAL A 13 2.50 -31.97 -31.61
CA VAL A 13 3.21 -32.38 -30.39
C VAL A 13 4.72 -32.10 -30.51
N LEU A 14 5.33 -32.38 -31.66
CA LEU A 14 6.75 -32.07 -31.91
C LEU A 14 7.00 -30.55 -31.98
N ALA A 15 6.11 -29.77 -32.59
CA ALA A 15 6.22 -28.31 -32.63
C ALA A 15 6.05 -27.71 -31.23
N GLY A 16 5.12 -28.23 -30.42
CA GLY A 16 4.99 -27.86 -29.00
C GLY A 16 6.22 -28.23 -28.19
N TYR A 17 6.80 -29.42 -28.40
CA TYR A 17 8.03 -29.85 -27.74
C TYR A 17 9.25 -29.01 -28.15
N VAL A 18 9.37 -28.64 -29.43
CA VAL A 18 10.47 -27.79 -29.93
C VAL A 18 10.31 -26.34 -29.44
N TYR A 19 9.08 -25.84 -29.31
CA TYR A 19 8.81 -24.53 -28.73
C TYR A 19 9.18 -24.48 -27.24
N LEU A 20 8.88 -25.54 -26.49
CA LEU A 20 9.25 -25.65 -25.06
C LEU A 20 10.74 -25.96 -24.85
N ALA A 21 11.38 -26.74 -25.72
CA ALA A 21 12.80 -27.07 -25.63
C ALA A 21 13.74 -25.93 -26.11
N GLY A 22 13.20 -24.92 -26.80
CA GLY A 22 13.95 -23.76 -27.29
C GLY A 22 14.14 -22.64 -26.26
N LYS A 23 13.32 -22.60 -25.19
CA LYS A 23 13.57 -21.72 -24.04
C LYS A 23 14.61 -22.39 -23.16
N GLN A 24 15.88 -21.97 -23.22
CA GLN A 24 16.85 -22.43 -22.22
C GLN A 24 16.37 -21.95 -20.83
N PRO A 25 15.99 -22.87 -19.92
CA PRO A 25 15.58 -22.50 -18.58
C PRO A 25 16.84 -22.01 -17.85
N GLY A 26 16.92 -20.71 -17.56
CA GLY A 26 18.05 -20.16 -16.81
C GLY A 26 18.46 -18.72 -17.10
N ASN A 27 18.03 -18.16 -18.24
CA ASN A 27 18.26 -16.76 -18.62
C ASN A 27 16.92 -16.02 -18.82
N GLY A 28 15.89 -16.37 -18.06
CA GLY A 28 14.59 -15.69 -18.12
C GLY A 28 14.57 -14.40 -17.28
N PRO A 29 13.54 -13.56 -17.44
CA PRO A 29 13.23 -12.56 -16.42
C PRO A 29 13.00 -13.24 -15.06
N LEU A 30 13.18 -12.48 -13.99
CA LEU A 30 12.92 -12.93 -12.62
C LEU A 30 12.08 -11.89 -11.87
N ILE A 31 11.34 -12.39 -10.90
CA ILE A 31 10.82 -11.64 -9.76
C ILE A 31 11.54 -12.12 -8.51
N ALA A 32 11.77 -11.21 -7.56
CA ALA A 32 12.34 -11.55 -6.27
C ALA A 32 11.61 -10.80 -5.16
N THR A 33 11.14 -11.53 -4.15
CA THR A 33 10.42 -10.96 -3.00
C THR A 33 11.09 -11.36 -1.70
N SER A 34 11.04 -10.48 -0.72
CA SER A 34 11.45 -10.81 0.64
C SER A 34 10.68 -9.95 1.62
N THR A 35 10.25 -10.55 2.72
CA THR A 35 9.73 -9.82 3.88
C THR A 35 10.47 -10.31 5.11
N PHE A 36 11.05 -9.38 5.87
CA PHE A 36 11.85 -9.71 7.04
C PHE A 36 11.78 -8.65 8.13
N GLU A 37 11.77 -9.10 9.38
CA GLU A 37 11.92 -8.24 10.55
C GLU A 37 13.36 -7.72 10.65
N THR A 38 13.51 -6.43 10.94
CA THR A 38 14.78 -5.74 11.15
C THR A 38 14.79 -5.02 12.49
N GLY A 39 15.93 -5.05 13.17
CA GLY A 39 16.26 -4.02 14.14
C GLY A 39 16.80 -2.79 13.42
N ALA A 40 16.65 -1.62 14.03
CA ALA A 40 17.23 -0.38 13.55
C ALA A 40 17.66 0.55 14.68
N GLU A 41 18.60 1.43 14.38
CA GLU A 41 19.00 2.55 15.23
C GLU A 41 18.40 3.84 14.65
N LEU A 42 17.49 4.48 15.40
CA LEU A 42 16.99 5.81 15.10
C LEU A 42 17.94 6.86 15.66
N HIS A 43 18.52 7.65 14.75
CA HIS A 43 19.36 8.79 15.09
C HIS A 43 18.55 10.07 14.92
N ALA A 44 18.21 10.70 16.04
CA ALA A 44 17.41 11.93 16.07
C ALA A 44 17.83 12.78 17.28
N ASN A 45 17.93 14.10 17.09
CA ASN A 45 18.26 15.06 18.15
C ASN A 45 19.53 14.69 18.97
N GLY A 46 20.54 14.12 18.30
CA GLY A 46 21.79 13.67 18.93
C GLY A 46 21.66 12.41 19.78
N GLN A 47 20.50 11.76 19.81
CA GLN A 47 20.26 10.50 20.51
C GLN A 47 20.20 9.33 19.52
N VAL A 48 20.45 8.13 20.05
CA VAL A 48 20.33 6.86 19.32
C VAL A 48 19.33 6.00 20.08
N VAL A 49 18.26 5.61 19.40
CA VAL A 49 17.13 4.88 19.97
C VAL A 49 16.94 3.57 19.21
N PRO A 50 17.00 2.41 19.88
CA PRO A 50 16.71 1.15 19.21
C PRO A 50 15.22 1.10 18.87
N VAL A 51 14.91 0.77 17.62
CA VAL A 51 13.55 0.52 17.15
C VAL A 51 13.54 -0.80 16.36
N ALA A 52 12.36 -1.38 16.18
CA ALA A 52 12.18 -2.61 15.44
C ALA A 52 11.06 -2.43 14.41
N GLY A 53 11.12 -3.25 13.38
CA GLY A 53 10.16 -3.15 12.29
C GLY A 53 10.39 -4.18 11.22
N ARG A 54 9.81 -3.92 10.06
CA ARG A 54 9.79 -4.84 8.93
C ARG A 54 10.26 -4.14 7.66
N ASN A 55 11.00 -4.88 6.84
CA ASN A 55 11.23 -4.55 5.44
C ASN A 55 10.40 -5.50 4.59
N SER A 56 9.79 -4.99 3.52
CA SER A 56 9.16 -5.80 2.49
C SER A 56 9.56 -5.30 1.12
N ILE A 57 10.10 -6.19 0.29
CA ILE A 57 10.70 -5.86 -1.00
C ILE A 57 10.08 -6.70 -2.11
N SER A 58 9.89 -6.06 -3.26
CA SER A 58 9.64 -6.71 -4.54
C SER A 58 10.56 -6.12 -5.59
N LEU A 59 11.32 -7.00 -6.24
CA LEU A 59 12.30 -6.70 -7.26
C LEU A 59 11.94 -7.45 -8.54
N SER A 60 12.34 -6.91 -9.67
CA SER A 60 12.20 -7.58 -10.96
C SER A 60 13.37 -7.25 -11.87
N ALA A 61 13.75 -8.19 -12.72
CA ALA A 61 14.77 -7.94 -13.74
C ALA A 61 14.59 -8.88 -14.92
N SER A 62 14.71 -8.35 -16.14
CA SER A 62 14.92 -9.17 -17.32
C SER A 62 16.33 -9.77 -17.33
N ALA A 63 16.55 -10.82 -18.13
CA ALA A 63 17.88 -11.38 -18.32
C ALA A 63 18.91 -10.35 -18.81
N LYS A 64 18.46 -9.42 -19.67
CA LYS A 64 19.29 -8.32 -20.16
C LYS A 64 19.69 -7.38 -19.03
N GLN A 65 18.76 -7.04 -18.15
CA GLN A 65 19.00 -6.18 -17.00
C GLN A 65 19.95 -6.84 -16.00
N ILE A 66 19.76 -8.13 -15.67
CA ILE A 66 20.71 -8.87 -14.83
C ILE A 66 22.11 -8.88 -15.45
N ALA A 67 22.22 -9.10 -16.76
CA ALA A 67 23.50 -9.08 -17.46
C ALA A 67 24.17 -7.69 -17.51
N SER A 68 23.39 -6.61 -17.51
CA SER A 68 23.89 -5.24 -17.43
C SER A 68 24.06 -4.73 -15.99
N GLY A 69 23.78 -5.56 -14.99
CA GLY A 69 23.87 -5.17 -13.58
C GLY A 69 22.77 -4.23 -13.11
N GLU A 70 21.57 -4.31 -13.68
CA GLU A 70 20.41 -3.50 -13.31
C GLU A 70 19.31 -4.40 -12.73
N VAL A 71 18.72 -4.01 -11.60
CA VAL A 71 17.53 -4.66 -11.04
C VAL A 71 16.49 -3.60 -10.70
N ARG A 72 15.27 -3.75 -11.21
CA ARG A 72 14.19 -2.81 -10.97
C ARG A 72 13.55 -3.05 -9.61
N VAL A 73 13.33 -1.98 -8.87
CA VAL A 73 12.54 -2.00 -7.63
C VAL A 73 11.07 -1.81 -7.99
N LYS A 74 10.25 -2.81 -7.70
CA LYS A 74 8.79 -2.74 -7.85
C LYS A 74 8.15 -2.14 -6.61
N SER A 75 8.62 -2.57 -5.44
CA SER A 75 8.22 -2.04 -4.14
C SER A 75 9.37 -2.20 -3.15
N TRP A 76 9.56 -1.21 -2.28
CA TRP A 76 10.40 -1.34 -1.10
C TRP A 76 9.74 -0.56 0.04
N ASN A 77 9.18 -1.30 0.98
CA ASN A 77 8.44 -0.77 2.11
C ASN A 77 9.23 -1.03 3.39
N VAL A 78 9.28 -0.03 4.26
CA VAL A 78 9.84 -0.15 5.61
C VAL A 78 8.80 0.33 6.60
N ALA A 79 8.52 -0.44 7.64
CA ALA A 79 7.61 -0.04 8.70
C ALA A 79 8.29 -0.28 10.05
N MET A 80 8.51 0.78 10.83
CA MET A 80 9.03 0.70 12.20
C MET A 80 7.89 0.92 13.18
N PHE A 81 7.76 0.02 14.16
CA PHE A 81 6.68 0.00 15.14
C PHE A 81 7.21 0.42 16.51
N GLY A 82 6.31 0.87 17.40
CA GLY A 82 6.68 1.34 18.73
C GLY A 82 7.69 2.50 18.74
N VAL A 83 7.79 3.30 17.66
CA VAL A 83 8.79 4.38 17.56
C VAL A 83 8.40 5.50 18.53
N PRO A 84 9.27 5.95 19.45
CA PRO A 84 8.90 7.01 20.38
C PRO A 84 8.76 8.34 19.63
N MET A 85 7.54 8.89 19.54
CA MET A 85 7.22 9.97 18.62
C MET A 85 7.98 11.27 18.92
N LYS A 86 8.33 11.51 20.19
CA LYS A 86 9.13 12.66 20.65
C LYS A 86 10.45 12.89 19.92
N PHE A 87 10.95 11.89 19.19
CA PHE A 87 12.19 11.96 18.40
C PHE A 87 11.97 12.37 16.96
N VAL A 88 10.77 12.18 16.43
CA VAL A 88 10.43 12.38 15.00
C VAL A 88 9.32 13.42 14.80
N SER A 89 8.82 13.99 15.89
CA SER A 89 7.82 15.06 15.95
C SER A 89 8.45 16.42 16.27
N ALA A 90 7.63 17.47 16.32
CA ALA A 90 8.05 18.78 16.81
C ALA A 90 7.72 18.97 18.30
N GLU A 91 8.62 19.59 19.06
CA GLU A 91 8.66 19.66 20.55
C GLU A 91 7.44 20.28 21.28
N GLN A 92 6.29 20.55 20.64
CA GLN A 92 5.25 21.45 21.18
C GLN A 92 3.82 20.89 21.29
N GLN A 93 3.56 19.61 21.02
CA GLN A 93 2.20 19.06 21.03
C GLN A 93 2.07 17.80 21.91
N PRO A 94 0.89 17.51 22.48
CA PRO A 94 0.63 16.19 23.04
C PRO A 94 0.78 15.15 21.93
N GLU A 95 1.61 14.15 22.20
CA GLU A 95 1.95 13.10 21.27
C GLU A 95 1.56 11.75 21.85
N PRO A 96 1.18 10.77 21.01
CA PRO A 96 1.21 9.39 21.45
C PRO A 96 2.65 9.05 21.86
N GLU A 97 2.82 8.27 22.93
CA GLU A 97 4.16 7.94 23.44
C GLU A 97 5.01 7.20 22.41
N SER A 98 4.36 6.39 21.57
CA SER A 98 4.92 5.64 20.47
C SER A 98 4.01 5.65 19.25
N GLY A 99 4.51 5.25 18.09
CA GLY A 99 3.69 5.06 16.89
C GLY A 99 4.46 4.45 15.72
N LEU A 100 3.82 4.43 14.55
CA LEU A 100 4.40 3.97 13.29
C LEU A 100 5.32 5.02 12.67
N LEU A 101 6.40 4.55 12.04
CA LEU A 101 7.18 5.27 11.04
C LEU A 101 7.27 4.40 9.78
N GLY A 102 6.60 4.82 8.72
CA GLY A 102 6.52 4.08 7.46
C GLY A 102 7.37 4.75 6.38
N PHE A 103 8.03 3.97 5.52
CA PHE A 103 8.66 4.43 4.28
C PHE A 103 8.13 3.60 3.11
N ALA A 104 7.86 4.26 1.99
CA ALA A 104 7.61 3.61 0.71
C ALA A 104 8.31 4.36 -0.43
N VAL A 105 8.80 3.59 -1.40
CA VAL A 105 9.41 4.12 -2.63
C VAL A 105 8.35 4.79 -3.49
N SER A 106 8.64 6.01 -3.93
CA SER A 106 7.71 6.81 -4.74
C SER A 106 8.05 6.83 -6.22
N ASP A 107 9.27 6.42 -6.59
CA ASP A 107 9.73 6.40 -7.98
C ASP A 107 9.46 5.04 -8.64
N ALA A 108 8.51 5.00 -9.59
CA ALA A 108 8.17 3.79 -10.38
C ALA A 108 9.31 3.30 -11.28
N THR A 109 10.36 4.11 -11.46
CA THR A 109 11.53 3.82 -12.30
C THR A 109 12.78 3.46 -11.49
N ALA A 110 12.66 3.35 -10.16
CA ALA A 110 13.78 3.04 -9.29
C ALA A 110 14.48 1.72 -9.66
N THR A 111 15.81 1.76 -9.70
CA THR A 111 16.68 0.61 -9.96
C THR A 111 17.79 0.50 -8.91
N LEU A 112 18.34 -0.70 -8.78
CA LEU A 112 19.54 -1.01 -8.01
C LEU A 112 20.61 -1.56 -8.94
N ASP A 113 21.87 -1.26 -8.63
CA ASP A 113 23.02 -1.83 -9.29
C ASP A 113 23.27 -3.24 -8.73
N TYR A 114 23.32 -4.23 -9.62
CA TYR A 114 23.65 -5.61 -9.31
C TYR A 114 25.06 -5.95 -9.81
N ASP A 115 25.98 -6.21 -8.89
CA ASP A 115 27.29 -6.75 -9.20
C ASP A 115 27.29 -8.27 -8.99
N ALA A 116 27.31 -9.02 -10.10
CA ALA A 116 27.33 -10.48 -10.07
C ALA A 116 28.62 -11.08 -9.48
N ALA A 117 29.74 -10.34 -9.48
CA ALA A 117 31.02 -10.83 -8.94
C ALA A 117 31.03 -10.77 -7.41
N SER A 118 30.60 -9.65 -6.84
CA SER A 118 30.43 -9.50 -5.38
C SER A 118 29.08 -10.03 -4.87
N LYS A 119 28.16 -10.38 -5.78
CA LYS A 119 26.78 -10.79 -5.48
C LYS A 119 26.02 -9.75 -4.67
N THR A 120 26.26 -8.47 -4.96
CA THR A 120 25.69 -7.36 -4.19
C THR A 120 24.67 -6.61 -5.03
N LEU A 121 23.49 -6.35 -4.45
CA LEU A 121 22.58 -5.31 -4.92
C LEU A 121 22.78 -4.06 -4.09
N SER A 122 22.96 -2.90 -4.73
CA SER A 122 23.12 -1.64 -3.99
C SER A 122 22.57 -0.45 -4.75
N GLY A 123 22.18 0.60 -4.04
CA GLY A 123 21.67 1.81 -4.66
C GLY A 123 21.02 2.77 -3.66
N GLN A 124 20.41 3.83 -4.20
CA GLN A 124 19.64 4.80 -3.44
C GLN A 124 18.23 4.86 -4.00
N LEU A 125 17.25 4.75 -3.10
CA LEU A 125 15.83 4.80 -3.42
C LEU A 125 15.25 6.06 -2.82
N THR A 126 14.51 6.82 -3.63
CA THR A 126 13.78 8.01 -3.15
C THR A 126 12.34 7.60 -2.83
N GLY A 127 11.83 8.12 -1.73
CA GLY A 127 10.49 7.82 -1.26
C GLY A 127 9.99 8.87 -0.28
N TYR A 128 8.90 8.53 0.40
CA TYR A 128 8.35 9.31 1.49
C TYR A 128 8.44 8.54 2.80
N VAL A 129 8.32 9.29 3.88
CA VAL A 129 8.04 8.78 5.21
C VAL A 129 6.77 9.42 5.75
N ASP A 130 5.88 8.58 6.26
CA ASP A 130 4.78 8.97 7.14
C ASP A 130 5.10 8.57 8.58
N ASN A 131 4.42 9.23 9.51
CA ASN A 131 4.42 8.83 10.91
C ASN A 131 3.13 9.30 11.59
N ALA A 132 2.85 8.71 12.75
CA ALA A 132 1.64 9.01 13.53
C ALA A 132 1.52 10.49 13.95
N TYR A 133 2.63 11.23 13.99
CA TYR A 133 2.59 12.68 14.23
C TYR A 133 2.11 13.44 12.99
N LEU A 134 2.55 13.05 11.79
CA LEU A 134 2.22 13.73 10.53
C LEU A 134 0.77 13.59 10.07
N SER A 135 0.08 12.52 10.50
CA SER A 135 -1.33 12.26 10.13
C SER A 135 -2.29 13.37 10.56
N ARG A 136 -1.92 14.18 11.55
CA ARG A 136 -2.69 15.37 12.00
C ARG A 136 -2.54 16.59 11.09
N PHE A 137 -1.51 16.62 10.24
CA PHE A 137 -1.27 17.74 9.34
C PHE A 137 -1.78 17.42 7.96
N ARG A 138 -2.60 18.30 7.43
CA ARG A 138 -3.13 18.20 6.08
C ARG A 138 -2.18 18.82 5.08
N VAL A 139 -2.22 18.33 3.85
CA VAL A 139 -1.60 19.03 2.74
C VAL A 139 -2.42 20.29 2.47
N ASN A 140 -1.78 21.46 2.48
CA ASN A 140 -2.43 22.74 2.18
C ASN A 140 -3.21 22.62 0.88
N GLY A 141 -4.45 23.13 0.86
CA GLY A 141 -5.34 23.10 -0.31
C GLY A 141 -6.01 21.76 -0.61
N SER A 142 -5.84 20.74 0.26
CA SER A 142 -6.87 19.72 0.40
C SER A 142 -8.17 20.41 0.81
N HIS A 143 -9.19 20.36 -0.06
CA HIS A 143 -10.51 20.81 0.31
C HIS A 143 -11.00 19.86 1.42
N GLY A 144 -11.59 20.38 2.49
CA GLY A 144 -12.27 19.53 3.48
C GLY A 144 -13.33 18.64 2.82
N LEU A 145 -13.96 17.74 3.60
CA LEU A 145 -14.97 16.76 3.16
C LEU A 145 -16.30 17.39 2.63
N GLN A 146 -16.24 18.59 2.07
CA GLN A 146 -17.36 19.33 1.52
C GLN A 146 -17.80 18.73 0.17
N GLY A 147 -18.71 17.75 0.25
CA GLY A 147 -19.43 17.21 -0.90
C GLY A 147 -19.30 15.70 -1.05
N PRO A 148 -20.12 15.09 -1.91
CA PRO A 148 -20.17 13.63 -2.11
C PRO A 148 -18.99 13.08 -2.94
N GLN A 149 -18.08 13.92 -3.41
CA GLN A 149 -16.91 13.55 -4.22
C GLN A 149 -15.58 13.78 -3.49
N ASN A 150 -15.62 14.28 -2.25
CA ASN A 150 -14.44 14.50 -1.40
C ASN A 150 -14.47 13.46 -0.28
N ASP A 151 -14.00 12.26 -0.59
CA ASP A 151 -13.86 11.09 0.30
C ASP A 151 -12.39 10.84 0.69
N LEU A 152 -11.47 11.72 0.31
CA LEU A 152 -10.05 11.59 0.60
C LEU A 152 -9.50 12.85 1.28
N VAL A 153 -8.85 12.66 2.42
CA VAL A 153 -8.06 13.68 3.12
C VAL A 153 -6.58 13.32 3.05
N GLU A 154 -5.80 14.07 2.28
CA GLU A 154 -4.34 13.86 2.19
C GLU A 154 -3.61 14.43 3.42
N THR A 155 -2.70 13.63 3.99
CA THR A 155 -1.88 14.03 5.14
C THR A 155 -0.43 14.31 4.73
N ALA A 156 0.27 15.11 5.53
CA ALA A 156 1.67 15.45 5.29
C ALA A 156 2.58 14.22 5.32
N THR A 157 3.65 14.26 4.52
CA THR A 157 4.72 13.25 4.51
C THR A 157 6.08 13.95 4.42
N GLN A 158 7.15 13.28 4.86
CA GLN A 158 8.53 13.78 4.73
C GLN A 158 9.24 13.08 3.58
N GLN A 159 10.03 13.82 2.81
CA GLN A 159 10.92 13.18 1.84
C GLN A 159 12.01 12.37 2.51
N ALA A 160 12.31 11.22 1.92
CA ALA A 160 13.38 10.36 2.40
C ALA A 160 14.17 9.70 1.27
N THR A 161 15.42 9.35 1.59
CA THR A 161 16.29 8.54 0.74
C THR A 161 16.74 7.32 1.52
N LEU A 162 16.49 6.14 0.95
CA LEU A 162 16.94 4.87 1.47
C LEU A 162 18.15 4.40 0.67
N THR A 163 19.33 4.39 1.29
CA THR A 163 20.51 3.73 0.73
C THR A 163 20.49 2.27 1.14
N VAL A 164 20.61 1.35 0.18
CA VAL A 164 20.56 -0.10 0.45
C VAL A 164 21.82 -0.81 -0.07
N ALA A 165 22.21 -1.85 0.65
CA ALA A 165 23.14 -2.87 0.20
C ALA A 165 22.65 -4.25 0.65
N LEU A 166 22.52 -5.17 -0.30
CA LEU A 166 22.08 -6.54 -0.09
C LEU A 166 23.14 -7.48 -0.64
N GLU A 167 23.92 -8.05 0.27
CA GLU A 167 25.02 -8.98 -0.03
C GLU A 167 24.44 -10.41 -0.06
N LEU A 168 24.41 -11.04 -1.24
CA LEU A 168 23.78 -12.34 -1.44
C LEU A 168 24.79 -13.49 -1.36
N ASP A 169 24.36 -14.61 -0.79
CA ASP A 169 25.16 -15.83 -0.73
C ASP A 169 25.27 -16.52 -2.11
N ASP A 170 24.30 -16.29 -3.00
CA ASP A 170 24.27 -16.80 -4.37
C ASP A 170 23.82 -15.72 -5.37
N THR A 171 24.11 -15.94 -6.65
CA THR A 171 23.73 -15.06 -7.75
C THR A 171 22.22 -15.01 -7.96
N LEU A 172 21.68 -13.86 -8.40
CA LEU A 172 20.30 -13.72 -8.86
C LEU A 172 20.13 -14.36 -10.25
N SER A 173 20.04 -15.68 -10.27
CA SER A 173 19.85 -16.45 -11.50
C SER A 173 19.11 -17.75 -11.23
N LEU A 174 18.19 -18.10 -12.12
CA LEU A 174 17.37 -19.29 -11.98
C LEU A 174 18.02 -20.56 -12.56
N LYS A 175 19.10 -20.49 -13.36
CA LYS A 175 19.84 -21.61 -14.01
C LYS A 175 19.15 -23.00 -13.93
N GLY A 176 18.13 -23.22 -14.75
CA GLY A 176 17.45 -24.52 -14.87
C GLY A 176 16.31 -24.78 -13.87
N ASN A 177 16.10 -23.90 -12.89
CA ASN A 177 15.00 -23.92 -11.94
C ASN A 177 13.95 -22.87 -12.31
N THR A 178 12.74 -23.03 -11.78
CA THR A 178 11.66 -22.05 -11.96
C THR A 178 11.49 -21.15 -10.74
N SER A 179 11.96 -21.61 -9.57
CA SER A 179 12.11 -20.83 -8.35
C SER A 179 13.32 -21.29 -7.54
N LYS A 180 13.83 -20.42 -6.66
CA LYS A 180 14.84 -20.73 -5.64
C LYS A 180 14.80 -19.72 -4.51
N VAL A 181 15.35 -20.09 -3.37
CA VAL A 181 15.60 -19.18 -2.24
C VAL A 181 17.06 -18.76 -2.25
N VAL A 182 17.33 -17.45 -2.16
CA VAL A 182 18.67 -16.89 -1.98
C VAL A 182 18.75 -16.24 -0.61
N THR A 183 19.77 -16.59 0.16
CA THR A 183 20.04 -15.95 1.46
C THR A 183 21.04 -14.81 1.32
N GLY A 184 21.09 -13.91 2.29
CA GLY A 184 22.05 -12.83 2.29
C GLY A 184 22.02 -11.96 3.54
N ARG A 185 22.71 -10.82 3.47
CA ARG A 185 22.78 -9.79 4.49
C ARG A 185 22.27 -8.46 3.95
N PHE A 186 21.48 -7.77 4.76
CA PHE A 186 20.94 -6.47 4.43
C PHE A 186 21.56 -5.38 5.30
N LYS A 187 21.91 -4.28 4.65
CA LYS A 187 22.27 -3.01 5.28
C LYS A 187 21.45 -1.91 4.61
N GLY A 188 20.80 -1.09 5.43
CA GLY A 188 20.01 0.04 4.96
C GLY A 188 20.31 1.30 5.78
N GLN A 189 20.31 2.45 5.12
CA GLN A 189 20.29 3.75 5.79
C GLN A 189 19.18 4.60 5.20
N LEU A 190 18.12 4.84 5.98
CA LEU A 190 17.07 5.78 5.63
C LEU A 190 17.45 7.16 6.17
N ARG A 191 17.45 8.19 5.31
CA ARG A 191 17.65 9.59 5.70
C ARG A 191 16.39 10.37 5.39
N VAL A 192 15.80 10.97 6.40
CA VAL A 192 14.56 11.74 6.29
C VAL A 192 14.88 13.22 6.40
N LYS A 193 14.36 14.01 5.47
CA LYS A 193 14.54 15.46 5.45
C LYS A 193 13.56 16.13 6.41
N SER A 194 13.95 17.27 6.96
CA SER A 194 13.03 18.13 7.71
C SER A 194 11.89 18.60 6.81
N LEU A 195 10.72 18.80 7.38
CA LEU A 195 9.54 19.34 6.69
C LEU A 195 9.08 20.61 7.38
N ALA A 196 8.96 21.69 6.61
CA ALA A 196 8.39 22.95 7.08
C ALA A 196 6.89 22.97 6.74
N LEU A 197 6.06 22.99 7.77
CA LEU A 197 4.63 23.25 7.68
C LEU A 197 4.36 24.69 8.17
N GLU A 198 3.16 25.22 7.91
CA GLU A 198 2.85 26.64 8.12
C GLU A 198 3.21 27.17 9.52
N HIS A 199 3.07 26.35 10.56
CA HIS A 199 3.32 26.73 11.95
C HIS A 199 4.27 25.80 12.71
N VAL A 200 4.87 24.82 12.03
CA VAL A 200 5.70 23.82 12.69
C VAL A 200 6.79 23.28 11.75
N THR A 201 7.95 22.96 12.30
CA THR A 201 9.02 22.27 11.58
C THR A 201 9.20 20.88 12.17
N VAL A 202 8.98 19.87 11.34
CA VAL A 202 9.22 18.47 11.69
C VAL A 202 10.71 18.17 11.41
N PRO A 203 11.46 17.61 12.38
CA PRO A 203 12.90 17.49 12.28
C PRO A 203 13.34 16.43 11.25
N ALA A 204 14.58 16.55 10.80
CA ALA A 204 15.27 15.49 10.07
C ALA A 204 15.78 14.40 11.03
N TYR A 205 15.84 13.17 10.56
CA TYR A 205 16.38 12.03 11.30
C TYR A 205 16.89 10.94 10.35
N SER A 206 17.52 9.90 10.88
CA SER A 206 17.92 8.74 10.08
C SER A 206 17.74 7.42 10.81
N LEU A 207 17.44 6.36 10.06
CA LEU A 207 17.43 4.98 10.54
C LEU A 207 18.62 4.24 9.94
N VAL A 208 19.37 3.52 10.77
CA VAL A 208 20.38 2.56 10.33
C VAL A 208 19.85 1.16 10.60
N MET A 209 19.72 0.36 9.55
CA MET A 209 19.15 -0.98 9.58
C MET A 209 20.20 -2.01 9.20
N ILE A 210 20.31 -3.09 9.98
CA ILE A 210 21.20 -4.21 9.70
C ILE A 210 20.46 -5.51 9.97
N LYS A 211 20.55 -6.45 9.02
CA LYS A 211 20.04 -7.80 9.18
C LYS A 211 21.04 -8.80 8.63
N ASP A 212 21.55 -9.67 9.50
CA ASP A 212 22.57 -10.67 9.15
C ASP A 212 22.04 -11.85 8.34
N PHE A 213 20.73 -12.03 8.32
CA PHE A 213 20.08 -13.11 7.59
C PHE A 213 18.76 -12.63 6.99
N VAL A 214 18.74 -12.53 5.66
CA VAL A 214 17.53 -12.34 4.87
C VAL A 214 17.35 -13.53 3.93
N SER A 215 16.10 -13.86 3.63
CA SER A 215 15.72 -14.91 2.68
C SER A 215 14.94 -14.25 1.55
N ILE A 216 15.37 -14.47 0.31
CA ILE A 216 14.78 -13.86 -0.89
C ILE A 216 14.28 -14.98 -1.78
N ASP A 217 12.97 -15.01 -1.98
CA ASP A 217 12.34 -15.92 -2.91
C ASP A 217 12.50 -15.36 -4.31
N VAL A 218 13.17 -16.10 -5.20
CA VAL A 218 13.41 -15.72 -6.59
C VAL A 218 12.65 -16.69 -7.49
N ALA A 219 11.80 -16.17 -8.37
CA ALA A 219 10.97 -17.00 -9.24
C ALA A 219 10.89 -16.45 -10.67
N SER A 220 10.48 -17.32 -11.59
CA SER A 220 10.14 -16.95 -12.96
C SER A 220 8.78 -16.26 -12.98
N PRO A 221 8.64 -15.10 -13.65
CA PRO A 221 7.34 -14.44 -13.84
C PRO A 221 6.42 -15.22 -14.79
N GLU A 222 6.89 -16.32 -15.40
CA GLU A 222 6.06 -17.23 -16.20
C GLU A 222 5.27 -18.23 -15.33
N GLU A 223 5.57 -18.33 -14.03
CA GLU A 223 4.90 -19.26 -13.11
C GLU A 223 4.37 -18.57 -11.85
N GLN A 224 4.95 -17.44 -11.47
CA GLN A 224 4.60 -16.73 -10.25
C GLN A 224 4.47 -15.22 -10.48
N GLU A 225 3.65 -14.58 -9.67
CA GLU A 225 3.53 -13.13 -9.56
C GLU A 225 3.84 -12.66 -8.14
N THR A 226 4.04 -11.34 -8.00
CA THR A 226 4.11 -10.71 -6.67
C THR A 226 2.71 -10.32 -6.25
N TYR A 227 2.24 -10.87 -5.13
CA TYR A 227 1.06 -10.34 -4.47
C TYR A 227 1.44 -9.50 -3.25
N LYS A 228 0.53 -8.63 -2.86
CA LYS A 228 0.67 -7.66 -1.78
C LYS A 228 -0.42 -7.93 -0.74
N SER A 229 -0.03 -8.14 0.50
CA SER A 229 -0.95 -8.26 1.62
C SER A 229 -0.95 -6.99 2.47
N LEU A 230 -2.12 -6.58 2.93
CA LEU A 230 -2.29 -5.46 3.85
C LEU A 230 -3.18 -5.90 5.02
N CYS A 231 -2.68 -5.74 6.24
CA CYS A 231 -3.50 -5.99 7.42
C CYS A 231 -4.56 -4.89 7.57
N VAL A 232 -5.79 -5.29 7.86
CA VAL A 232 -6.89 -4.37 8.13
C VAL A 232 -7.52 -4.72 9.48
N GLN A 233 -7.58 -3.73 10.38
CA GLN A 233 -8.24 -3.83 11.67
C GLN A 233 -9.61 -3.15 11.62
N PRO A 234 -10.70 -3.92 11.50
CA PRO A 234 -12.05 -3.36 11.55
C PRO A 234 -12.47 -2.98 12.97
N TYR A 235 -13.21 -1.88 13.09
CA TYR A 235 -13.82 -1.39 14.32
C TYR A 235 -15.32 -1.16 14.13
N ASN A 236 -16.15 -1.71 15.02
CA ASN A 236 -17.48 -1.16 15.25
C ASN A 236 -17.43 -0.06 16.30
N VAL A 237 -18.42 0.82 16.28
CA VAL A 237 -18.63 1.86 17.28
C VAL A 237 -19.80 1.43 18.16
N ALA A 238 -19.61 1.49 19.47
CA ALA A 238 -20.71 1.34 20.42
C ALA A 238 -21.45 2.67 20.61
N LYS A 239 -22.78 2.64 20.62
CA LYS A 239 -23.62 3.82 20.81
C LYS A 239 -23.60 4.27 22.26
N PRO A 240 -23.20 5.51 22.59
CA PRO A 240 -23.31 5.99 23.97
C PRO A 240 -24.76 6.39 24.33
N PRO A 241 -25.13 6.38 25.64
CA PRO A 241 -24.43 5.72 26.74
C PRO A 241 -24.68 4.20 26.78
N ASP A 242 -25.61 3.70 25.95
CA ASP A 242 -26.03 2.31 25.89
C ASP A 242 -25.11 1.50 24.97
N LEU A 243 -23.93 1.12 25.49
CA LEU A 243 -22.87 0.40 24.78
C LEU A 243 -23.27 -1.02 24.28
N VAL A 244 -24.55 -1.38 24.38
CA VAL A 244 -25.13 -2.61 23.84
C VAL A 244 -25.38 -2.50 22.34
N GLU A 245 -25.83 -1.34 21.86
CA GLU A 245 -26.03 -1.11 20.42
C GLU A 245 -24.67 -0.80 19.77
N LYS A 246 -24.36 -1.51 18.68
CA LYS A 246 -23.11 -1.37 17.93
C LYS A 246 -23.39 -1.25 16.43
N SER A 247 -22.56 -0.46 15.74
CA SER A 247 -22.48 -0.45 14.28
C SER A 247 -21.67 -1.65 13.77
N GLY A 248 -21.28 -1.63 12.50
CA GLY A 248 -20.45 -2.67 11.88
C GLY A 248 -21.19 -3.53 10.87
N THR A 249 -22.44 -3.22 10.51
CA THR A 249 -23.13 -3.96 9.44
C THR A 249 -22.42 -3.77 8.10
N GLY A 250 -21.78 -2.61 7.92
CA GLY A 250 -20.82 -2.27 6.85
C GLY A 250 -19.83 -3.36 6.49
N TYR A 251 -19.29 -4.00 7.52
CA TYR A 251 -18.21 -4.97 7.39
C TYR A 251 -18.62 -6.21 6.60
N GLY A 252 -19.81 -6.75 6.90
CA GLY A 252 -20.27 -8.02 6.31
C GLY A 252 -20.54 -7.96 4.82
N PHE A 253 -20.87 -6.78 4.27
CA PHE A 253 -21.12 -6.62 2.84
C PHE A 253 -19.96 -5.95 2.08
N GLY A 254 -19.16 -5.11 2.74
CA GLY A 254 -18.01 -4.47 2.12
C GLY A 254 -16.82 -5.42 1.92
N THR A 255 -16.55 -6.30 2.89
CA THR A 255 -15.40 -7.22 2.86
C THR A 255 -15.34 -8.14 1.64
N PRO A 256 -16.42 -8.81 1.20
CA PRO A 256 -16.33 -9.71 0.06
C PRO A 256 -16.01 -8.97 -1.24
N ALA A 257 -16.57 -7.76 -1.42
CA ALA A 257 -16.34 -6.95 -2.61
C ALA A 257 -14.93 -6.33 -2.60
N ALA A 258 -14.44 -5.85 -1.46
CA ALA A 258 -13.06 -5.39 -1.34
C ALA A 258 -12.07 -6.49 -1.69
N GLN A 259 -12.24 -7.68 -1.11
CA GLN A 259 -11.37 -8.81 -1.43
C GLN A 259 -11.47 -9.19 -2.92
N LEU A 260 -12.69 -9.28 -3.47
CA LEU A 260 -12.89 -9.63 -4.87
C LEU A 260 -12.26 -8.64 -5.85
N GLN A 261 -12.41 -7.33 -5.63
CA GLN A 261 -11.91 -6.33 -6.59
C GLN A 261 -10.40 -6.11 -6.51
N TRP A 262 -9.81 -6.30 -5.34
CA TRP A 262 -8.38 -6.11 -5.12
C TRP A 262 -7.56 -7.37 -5.41
N ASP A 263 -8.16 -8.57 -5.29
CA ASP A 263 -7.51 -9.83 -5.67
C ASP A 263 -7.20 -9.88 -7.18
N LYS A 264 -8.00 -9.20 -8.01
CA LYS A 264 -7.78 -9.00 -9.46
C LYS A 264 -6.47 -8.31 -9.82
N VAL A 265 -5.88 -7.59 -8.87
CA VAL A 265 -4.63 -6.83 -9.00
C VAL A 265 -3.65 -7.24 -7.90
N ASP A 266 -3.67 -8.51 -7.54
CA ASP A 266 -2.73 -9.13 -6.62
C ASP A 266 -2.66 -8.48 -5.23
N VAL A 267 -3.78 -7.93 -4.75
CA VAL A 267 -3.88 -7.39 -3.40
C VAL A 267 -4.84 -8.23 -2.55
N VAL A 268 -4.36 -8.65 -1.39
CA VAL A 268 -5.14 -9.39 -0.40
C VAL A 268 -5.21 -8.58 0.88
N PHE A 269 -6.40 -8.49 1.48
CA PHE A 269 -6.57 -7.88 2.78
C PHE A 269 -6.68 -8.95 3.86
N ASP A 270 -5.81 -8.85 4.87
CA ASP A 270 -5.88 -9.69 6.06
C ASP A 270 -6.75 -9.00 7.11
N PHE A 271 -8.07 -9.18 6.99
CA PHE A 271 -9.04 -8.62 7.92
C PHE A 271 -9.00 -9.33 9.27
N GLN A 272 -8.63 -8.60 10.30
CA GLN A 272 -8.61 -9.08 11.68
C GLN A 272 -10.02 -9.20 12.28
N GLU A 273 -10.11 -9.80 13.47
CA GLU A 273 -11.34 -9.79 14.25
C GLU A 273 -11.78 -8.35 14.57
N MET A 274 -13.08 -8.07 14.39
CA MET A 274 -13.64 -6.75 14.63
C MET A 274 -13.57 -6.36 16.11
N LEU A 275 -12.93 -5.22 16.37
CA LEU A 275 -12.84 -4.62 17.69
C LEU A 275 -13.97 -3.60 17.90
N THR A 276 -14.20 -3.21 19.16
CA THR A 276 -15.17 -2.17 19.51
C THR A 276 -14.45 -0.89 19.93
N ALA A 277 -14.65 0.17 19.16
CA ALA A 277 -14.33 1.54 19.55
C ALA A 277 -15.40 2.07 20.51
N THR A 278 -14.93 2.68 21.62
CA THR A 278 -15.78 3.40 22.57
C THR A 278 -15.47 4.88 22.44
N GLY A 279 -16.07 5.52 21.43
CA GLY A 279 -15.98 6.96 21.24
C GLY A 279 -17.09 7.72 21.98
N GLY A 280 -17.01 9.06 21.98
CA GLY A 280 -18.11 9.93 22.40
C GLY A 280 -19.34 9.80 21.50
N GLU A 281 -20.44 10.50 21.81
CA GLU A 281 -21.70 10.44 21.03
C GLU A 281 -21.48 10.76 19.53
N ASP A 282 -20.49 11.61 19.24
CA ASP A 282 -20.10 12.05 17.89
C ASP A 282 -19.53 10.92 17.01
N PHE A 283 -19.20 9.74 17.58
CA PHE A 283 -18.69 8.58 16.84
C PHE A 283 -19.79 7.75 16.21
N TRP A 284 -21.01 7.87 16.75
CA TRP A 284 -22.12 7.10 16.28
C TRP A 284 -22.58 7.62 14.90
N VAL A 285 -22.76 8.93 14.77
CA VAL A 285 -23.12 9.60 13.52
C VAL A 285 -22.15 10.74 13.28
N ILE A 286 -21.43 10.68 12.16
CA ILE A 286 -20.45 11.71 11.79
C ILE A 286 -21.18 12.84 11.06
N GLU A 287 -21.29 14.01 11.68
CA GLU A 287 -21.89 15.18 11.03
C GLU A 287 -20.90 15.84 10.04
N SER A 288 -21.41 16.41 8.96
CA SER A 288 -20.65 17.17 7.97
C SER A 288 -20.12 18.50 8.51
N THR A 289 -20.63 18.91 9.67
CA THR A 289 -20.16 20.04 10.46
C THR A 289 -19.08 19.67 11.45
N ILE A 290 -18.82 18.37 11.67
CA ILE A 290 -17.67 17.91 12.48
C ILE A 290 -16.45 18.53 11.85
N THR A 291 -15.84 19.43 12.61
CA THR A 291 -14.61 20.07 12.25
C THR A 291 -13.51 19.03 12.20
N GLU A 292 -12.51 19.30 11.39
CA GLU A 292 -11.42 18.37 11.13
C GLU A 292 -10.63 18.03 12.41
N ASP A 293 -10.67 18.94 13.41
CA ASP A 293 -10.12 18.80 14.75
C ASP A 293 -10.99 17.90 15.66
N GLU A 294 -12.28 17.71 15.36
CA GLU A 294 -13.18 16.80 16.10
C GLU A 294 -13.04 15.35 15.61
N ILE A 295 -12.48 15.14 14.41
CA ILE A 295 -12.06 13.83 13.89
C ILE A 295 -10.80 13.33 14.63
N ASP A 296 -10.12 14.17 15.42
CA ASP A 296 -9.03 13.75 16.32
C ASP A 296 -9.42 12.61 17.26
N VAL A 297 -10.72 12.42 17.51
CA VAL A 297 -11.19 11.33 18.37
C VAL A 297 -11.08 9.95 17.66
N LEU A 298 -10.80 9.89 16.34
CA LEU A 298 -10.34 8.67 15.64
C LEU A 298 -8.87 8.32 15.95
N TYR A 299 -8.11 9.18 16.66
CA TYR A 299 -6.83 8.80 17.30
C TYR A 299 -7.08 8.00 18.58
N LEU A 300 -7.95 6.99 18.50
CA LEU A 300 -8.09 6.02 19.57
C LEU A 300 -6.75 5.27 19.72
N PRO A 301 -6.23 5.11 20.95
CA PRO A 301 -4.94 4.45 21.22
C PRO A 301 -4.98 2.93 21.04
N ASN A 302 -6.00 2.39 20.36
CA ASN A 302 -6.15 0.95 20.15
C ASN A 302 -5.36 0.55 18.89
N GLU A 303 -4.05 0.74 18.91
CA GLU A 303 -3.20 0.49 17.75
C GLU A 303 -2.91 -1.01 17.64
N VAL A 304 -3.58 -1.70 16.71
CA VAL A 304 -3.04 -2.98 16.23
C VAL A 304 -1.89 -2.63 15.30
N GLU A 305 -0.66 -2.78 15.81
CA GLU A 305 0.55 -2.41 15.10
C GLU A 305 0.59 -3.04 13.70
N GLY A 306 0.77 -2.19 12.69
CA GLY A 306 0.93 -2.62 11.30
C GLY A 306 -0.36 -2.96 10.55
N CYS A 307 -1.52 -2.56 11.08
CA CYS A 307 -2.81 -2.69 10.40
C CYS A 307 -3.41 -1.32 10.09
N ILE A 308 -4.10 -1.23 8.96
CA ILE A 308 -4.94 -0.09 8.61
C ILE A 308 -6.25 -0.19 9.36
N GLU A 309 -6.70 0.91 9.95
CA GLU A 309 -7.92 0.91 10.74
C GLU A 309 -9.13 1.30 9.90
N VAL A 310 -10.19 0.50 9.97
CA VAL A 310 -11.46 0.76 9.28
C VAL A 310 -12.57 0.85 10.31
N PHE A 311 -13.12 2.05 10.50
CA PHE A 311 -14.18 2.34 11.44
C PHE A 311 -15.54 2.27 10.74
N PHE A 312 -16.43 1.43 11.25
CA PHE A 312 -17.81 1.37 10.82
C PHE A 312 -18.64 2.24 11.75
N VAL A 313 -19.17 3.36 11.24
CA VAL A 313 -20.05 4.28 11.99
C VAL A 313 -21.51 3.99 11.63
N HIS A 314 -22.46 4.40 12.47
CA HIS A 314 -23.87 4.19 12.16
C HIS A 314 -24.31 4.96 10.93
N GLY A 315 -23.82 6.19 10.76
CA GLY A 315 -24.26 7.08 9.69
C GLY A 315 -23.39 8.31 9.52
N PHE A 316 -23.69 9.05 8.47
CA PHE A 316 -23.26 10.43 8.29
C PHE A 316 -24.47 11.37 8.38
N ASP A 317 -24.24 12.65 8.72
CA ASP A 317 -25.25 13.72 8.63
C ASP A 317 -24.74 14.95 7.84
N PRO A 318 -25.16 15.18 6.59
CA PRO A 318 -26.19 14.45 5.90
C PRO A 318 -25.69 13.07 5.45
N TYR A 319 -26.61 12.15 5.28
CA TYR A 319 -26.30 10.74 4.96
C TYR A 319 -25.42 10.53 3.73
N HIS A 320 -25.36 11.48 2.80
CA HIS A 320 -24.57 11.41 1.56
C HIS A 320 -23.17 12.04 1.67
N HIS A 321 -22.79 12.51 2.87
CA HIS A 321 -21.47 13.05 3.12
C HIS A 321 -20.39 12.05 2.70
N ALA A 322 -19.39 12.54 1.96
CA ALA A 322 -18.31 11.75 1.38
C ALA A 322 -18.76 10.49 0.60
N GLY A 323 -19.99 10.45 0.09
CA GLY A 323 -20.47 9.24 -0.61
C GLY A 323 -20.65 8.02 0.31
N GLY A 324 -20.65 8.20 1.63
CA GLY A 324 -20.88 7.13 2.60
C GLY A 324 -19.63 6.46 3.14
N GLY A 325 -18.44 6.88 2.72
CA GLY A 325 -17.15 6.48 3.27
C GLY A 325 -16.11 7.58 3.06
N TRP A 326 -15.01 7.54 3.80
CA TRP A 326 -13.85 8.38 3.48
C TRP A 326 -12.56 7.79 4.03
N ALA A 327 -11.44 8.18 3.45
CA ALA A 327 -10.10 7.80 3.84
C ALA A 327 -9.25 9.02 4.24
N GLN A 328 -8.51 8.90 5.34
CA GLN A 328 -7.49 9.83 5.77
C GLN A 328 -6.10 9.27 5.47
N GLY A 329 -5.19 10.13 5.01
CA GLY A 329 -3.78 9.81 4.84
C GLY A 329 -3.56 8.72 3.80
N GLY A 330 -4.26 8.78 2.66
CA GLY A 330 -4.13 7.78 1.61
C GLY A 330 -2.67 7.48 1.23
N GLY A 331 -2.36 6.20 1.03
CA GLY A 331 -0.99 5.72 0.79
C GLY A 331 -0.07 5.71 2.01
N THR A 332 -0.51 6.16 3.18
CA THR A 332 0.30 6.14 4.41
C THR A 332 0.02 4.89 5.24
N GLY A 333 0.98 4.46 6.05
CA GLY A 333 0.74 3.38 7.01
C GLY A 333 -0.13 3.82 8.18
N THR A 334 -0.29 5.12 8.39
CA THR A 334 -1.21 5.72 9.35
C THR A 334 -2.62 5.98 8.80
N ALA A 335 -2.91 5.49 7.60
CA ALA A 335 -4.20 5.75 6.97
C ALA A 335 -5.34 5.16 7.80
N LYS A 336 -6.47 5.87 7.81
CA LYS A 336 -7.70 5.44 8.47
C LYS A 336 -8.85 5.53 7.47
N VAL A 337 -9.81 4.64 7.61
CA VAL A 337 -11.02 4.62 6.79
C VAL A 337 -12.22 4.68 7.71
N VAL A 338 -13.24 5.46 7.31
CA VAL A 338 -14.54 5.49 7.98
C VAL A 338 -15.60 5.09 6.97
N ILE A 339 -16.49 4.18 7.35
CA ILE A 339 -17.56 3.66 6.50
C ILE A 339 -18.88 3.76 7.26
N SER A 340 -19.90 4.28 6.62
CA SER A 340 -21.25 4.35 7.17
C SER A 340 -22.02 3.06 6.93
N ASP A 341 -22.57 2.47 8.00
CA ASP A 341 -23.60 1.43 7.95
C ASP A 341 -24.87 1.91 7.24
N GLY A 342 -25.07 3.23 7.16
CA GLY A 342 -26.16 3.87 6.43
C GLY A 342 -26.22 3.49 4.95
N SER A 343 -25.10 3.15 4.32
CA SER A 343 -25.04 2.65 2.94
C SER A 343 -25.92 1.40 2.73
N GLN A 344 -26.06 0.54 3.74
CA GLN A 344 -26.96 -0.62 3.69
C GLN A 344 -28.44 -0.23 3.53
N ARG A 345 -28.85 0.94 4.05
CA ARG A 345 -30.26 1.32 4.18
C ARG A 345 -30.85 1.94 2.91
N ILE A 346 -30.02 2.46 2.02
CA ILE A 346 -30.46 3.29 0.88
C ILE A 346 -30.05 2.72 -0.49
N GLY A 347 -29.25 1.66 -0.51
CA GLY A 347 -28.78 0.96 -1.71
C GLY A 347 -27.37 0.46 -1.46
N GLU A 348 -27.18 -0.87 -1.49
CA GLU A 348 -25.92 -1.53 -1.14
C GLU A 348 -24.77 -1.08 -2.06
N SER A 349 -24.03 -0.02 -1.70
CA SER A 349 -22.72 0.23 -2.32
C SER A 349 -21.74 -0.82 -1.78
N LYS A 350 -21.69 -1.96 -2.45
CA LYS A 350 -20.82 -3.10 -2.08
C LYS A 350 -19.36 -2.73 -2.26
N THR A 351 -19.10 -1.85 -3.21
CA THR A 351 -17.75 -1.46 -3.60
C THR A 351 -17.16 -0.31 -2.80
N LEU A 352 -17.96 0.37 -1.96
CA LEU A 352 -17.50 1.51 -1.17
C LEU A 352 -16.24 1.18 -0.35
N MET A 353 -16.24 0.06 0.39
CA MET A 353 -15.04 -0.32 1.15
C MET A 353 -13.84 -0.60 0.24
N ALA A 354 -14.07 -1.18 -0.93
CA ALA A 354 -13.01 -1.40 -1.91
C ALA A 354 -12.42 -0.07 -2.40
N HIS A 355 -13.27 0.93 -2.62
CA HIS A 355 -12.90 2.29 -3.00
C HIS A 355 -12.00 2.95 -1.95
N GLU A 356 -12.46 2.99 -0.69
CA GLU A 356 -11.70 3.61 0.40
C GLU A 356 -10.36 2.92 0.64
N LEU A 357 -10.32 1.59 0.53
CA LEU A 357 -9.06 0.86 0.61
C LEU A 357 -8.13 1.15 -0.58
N GLY A 358 -8.65 1.60 -1.72
CA GLY A 358 -7.82 2.11 -2.81
C GLY A 358 -7.11 3.42 -2.47
N HIS A 359 -7.77 4.30 -1.73
CA HIS A 359 -7.11 5.47 -1.15
C HIS A 359 -6.00 5.08 -0.18
N VAL A 360 -6.25 4.12 0.71
CA VAL A 360 -5.23 3.55 1.60
C VAL A 360 -4.03 3.00 0.82
N LEU A 361 -4.26 2.39 -0.34
CA LEU A 361 -3.21 1.89 -1.24
C LEU A 361 -2.52 2.98 -2.07
N GLY A 362 -2.83 4.26 -1.82
CA GLY A 362 -2.14 5.40 -2.41
C GLY A 362 -2.70 5.87 -3.75
N LEU A 363 -3.91 5.42 -4.11
CA LEU A 363 -4.61 5.84 -5.32
C LEU A 363 -5.59 6.97 -5.01
N LYS A 364 -5.61 8.01 -5.84
CA LYS A 364 -6.67 9.06 -5.79
C LYS A 364 -7.62 8.90 -6.97
N HIS A 365 -8.75 9.60 -6.93
CA HIS A 365 -9.70 9.54 -8.05
C HIS A 365 -9.06 9.94 -9.39
N PRO A 366 -9.46 9.30 -10.50
CA PRO A 366 -9.07 9.69 -11.84
C PRO A 366 -9.40 11.17 -12.12
N GLY A 367 -8.46 11.91 -12.69
CA GLY A 367 -8.66 13.30 -13.08
C GLY A 367 -8.77 14.31 -11.93
N SER A 368 -8.68 13.87 -10.67
CA SER A 368 -8.65 14.79 -9.52
C SER A 368 -7.42 15.70 -9.60
N SER A 369 -7.68 17.00 -9.73
CA SER A 369 -6.65 18.05 -9.76
C SER A 369 -6.05 18.33 -8.37
N ALA A 370 -6.54 17.65 -7.32
CA ALA A 370 -6.33 17.99 -5.92
C ALA A 370 -4.94 17.69 -5.35
N SER A 371 -4.02 17.09 -6.11
CA SER A 371 -2.63 17.01 -5.63
C SER A 371 -1.96 18.36 -5.91
N LEU A 372 -1.90 19.22 -4.89
CA LEU A 372 -0.90 20.27 -4.77
C LEU A 372 0.48 19.61 -4.69
N CYS A 373 0.97 19.18 -5.85
CA CYS A 373 2.36 18.86 -6.09
C CYS A 373 3.02 19.80 -7.12
N PRO A 374 2.81 21.14 -7.08
CA PRO A 374 3.69 22.03 -7.84
C PRO A 374 5.03 22.27 -7.10
N ASP A 375 5.08 22.07 -5.78
CA ASP A 375 6.28 22.36 -4.96
C ASP A 375 6.84 21.09 -4.31
N SER A 376 8.14 20.92 -4.49
CA SER A 376 8.91 19.67 -4.45
C SER A 376 9.19 19.09 -3.05
N GLU A 377 8.24 19.13 -2.11
CA GLU A 377 8.49 18.68 -0.72
C GLU A 377 7.50 17.63 -0.19
N LEU A 378 6.37 17.39 -0.85
CA LEU A 378 5.37 16.38 -0.47
C LEU A 378 5.24 15.31 -1.56
N ILE A 379 4.89 14.08 -1.18
CA ILE A 379 4.66 12.99 -2.15
C ILE A 379 3.18 12.89 -2.51
N CYS A 380 2.93 12.78 -3.81
CA CYS A 380 1.60 12.77 -4.40
C CYS A 380 1.04 11.35 -4.43
N MET A 381 -0.21 11.20 -3.97
CA MET A 381 -1.01 10.05 -4.36
C MET A 381 -1.15 10.00 -5.89
N ARG A 382 -1.14 8.79 -6.44
CA ARG A 382 -1.15 8.61 -7.90
C ARG A 382 -2.60 8.57 -8.38
N PRO A 383 -2.94 9.29 -9.46
CA PRO A 383 -4.27 9.18 -10.05
C PRO A 383 -4.50 7.73 -10.48
N ALA A 384 -5.62 7.16 -10.05
CA ALA A 384 -6.04 5.86 -10.51
C ALA A 384 -6.47 5.87 -11.98
N THR A 385 -6.59 4.68 -12.55
CA THR A 385 -7.15 4.48 -13.88
C THR A 385 -8.64 4.81 -13.91
N PRO A 386 -9.15 5.61 -14.87
CA PRO A 386 -10.58 5.85 -15.04
C PRO A 386 -11.33 4.57 -15.43
N GLY A 387 -12.65 4.55 -15.22
CA GLY A 387 -13.49 3.37 -15.48
C GLY A 387 -13.29 2.21 -14.49
N THR A 388 -12.51 2.43 -13.42
CA THR A 388 -12.24 1.46 -12.34
C THR A 388 -12.97 1.83 -11.04
N LEU A 389 -12.82 0.99 -10.02
CA LEU A 389 -13.37 1.21 -8.68
C LEU A 389 -12.99 2.55 -8.06
N MET A 390 -11.91 3.19 -8.52
CA MET A 390 -11.45 4.49 -8.01
C MET A 390 -12.19 5.68 -8.61
N CYS A 391 -13.13 5.48 -9.54
CA CYS A 391 -14.03 6.56 -9.95
C CYS A 391 -14.86 7.04 -8.75
N THR A 392 -15.08 8.35 -8.65
CA THR A 392 -15.96 8.93 -7.62
C THR A 392 -17.32 8.25 -7.64
N SER A 393 -17.84 7.87 -6.48
CA SER A 393 -19.21 7.39 -6.35
C SER A 393 -19.90 8.02 -5.15
N GLY A 394 -21.14 8.45 -5.32
CA GLY A 394 -21.99 8.81 -4.18
C GLY A 394 -22.55 7.56 -3.49
N ILE A 395 -23.13 7.75 -2.31
CA ILE A 395 -23.66 6.66 -1.47
C ILE A 395 -24.73 5.77 -2.13
N THR A 396 -25.34 6.24 -3.23
CA THR A 396 -26.41 5.53 -3.97
C THR A 396 -25.93 4.84 -5.24
N PHE A 397 -24.67 5.04 -5.66
CA PHE A 397 -24.12 4.45 -6.88
C PHE A 397 -22.92 3.59 -6.51
N ASP A 398 -22.92 2.33 -6.94
CA ASP A 398 -21.71 1.50 -6.84
C ASP A 398 -20.63 2.11 -7.75
N THR A 399 -19.39 2.13 -7.27
CA THR A 399 -18.24 2.34 -8.16
C THR A 399 -18.18 1.21 -9.21
N PRO A 400 -17.52 1.43 -10.36
CA PRO A 400 -17.26 0.36 -11.30
C PRO A 400 -16.58 -0.83 -10.60
N GLN A 401 -17.13 -2.03 -10.78
CA GLN A 401 -16.54 -3.28 -10.27
C GLN A 401 -15.39 -3.76 -11.17
N ASN A 402 -14.52 -2.83 -11.56
CA ASN A 402 -13.39 -3.02 -12.45
C ASN A 402 -12.10 -2.58 -11.77
N ASN A 403 -11.01 -3.29 -12.04
CA ASN A 403 -9.66 -2.89 -11.64
C ASN A 403 -8.66 -3.06 -12.80
N SER A 404 -7.49 -2.42 -12.69
CA SER A 404 -6.51 -2.36 -13.78
C SER A 404 -5.10 -2.79 -13.36
N GLU A 405 -4.36 -3.38 -14.30
CA GLU A 405 -2.91 -3.64 -14.13
C GLU A 405 -2.14 -2.33 -13.85
N GLU A 406 -2.60 -1.20 -14.41
CA GLU A 406 -2.05 0.10 -14.08
C GLU A 406 -2.22 0.44 -12.59
N ASN A 407 -3.40 0.28 -12.00
CA ASN A 407 -3.61 0.51 -10.56
C ASN A 407 -2.64 -0.35 -9.72
N GLU A 408 -2.48 -1.63 -10.07
CA GLU A 408 -1.54 -2.58 -9.42
C GLU A 408 -0.11 -2.05 -9.32
N ARG A 409 0.36 -1.38 -10.39
CA ARG A 409 1.70 -0.78 -10.50
C ARG A 409 1.84 0.57 -9.79
N LEU A 410 0.73 1.21 -9.45
CA LEU A 410 0.69 2.52 -8.80
C LEU A 410 0.59 2.43 -7.27
N LEU A 411 0.31 1.23 -6.73
CA LEU A 411 0.10 1.03 -5.30
C LEU A 411 1.34 1.40 -4.48
N GLN A 412 1.10 2.12 -3.39
CA GLN A 412 2.10 2.51 -2.42
C GLN A 412 1.47 2.55 -1.03
N ASN A 413 2.06 1.81 -0.09
CA ASN A 413 1.77 1.90 1.33
C ASN A 413 2.89 1.19 2.10
N PRO A 414 3.52 1.83 3.11
CA PRO A 414 4.59 1.21 3.91
C PRO A 414 4.22 -0.08 4.63
N LEU A 415 2.93 -0.33 4.84
CA LEU A 415 2.43 -1.55 5.48
C LEU A 415 2.20 -2.71 4.50
N LEU A 416 2.33 -2.50 3.18
CA LEU A 416 2.20 -3.60 2.21
C LEU A 416 3.31 -4.64 2.37
N ILE A 417 2.91 -5.89 2.44
CA ILE A 417 3.77 -7.07 2.49
C ILE A 417 3.77 -7.72 1.11
N ASN A 418 4.93 -7.75 0.47
CA ASN A 418 5.18 -8.44 -0.78
C ASN A 418 5.50 -9.91 -0.54
N ALA A 419 4.88 -10.79 -1.32
CA ALA A 419 5.15 -12.21 -1.36
C ALA A 419 4.87 -12.77 -2.76
N GLN A 420 5.21 -14.04 -2.99
CA GLN A 420 4.98 -14.73 -4.26
C GLN A 420 3.78 -15.66 -4.19
N ARG A 421 2.98 -15.68 -5.26
CA ARG A 421 1.91 -16.67 -5.48
C ARG A 421 1.95 -17.20 -6.91
N ALA A 422 1.22 -18.27 -7.17
CA ALA A 422 1.02 -18.75 -8.54
C ALA A 422 0.25 -17.71 -9.36
N LEU A 423 0.56 -17.61 -10.66
CA LEU A 423 -0.08 -16.64 -11.55
C LEU A 423 -1.61 -16.71 -11.53
N SER A 424 -2.23 -15.53 -11.55
CA SER A 424 -3.66 -15.33 -11.77
C SER A 424 -3.87 -14.23 -12.83
N GLU A 425 -4.70 -14.48 -13.85
CA GLU A 425 -5.03 -13.48 -14.87
C GLU A 425 -6.43 -12.93 -14.59
N ASP A 426 -6.54 -12.00 -13.65
CA ASP A 426 -7.84 -11.55 -13.14
C ASP A 426 -8.14 -10.05 -13.32
N TRP A 427 -7.23 -9.26 -13.91
CA TRP A 427 -7.50 -7.83 -14.20
C TRP A 427 -8.59 -7.66 -15.27
N ASP A 428 -9.44 -6.63 -15.12
CA ASP A 428 -10.51 -6.34 -16.08
C ASP A 428 -10.01 -5.56 -17.30
N CYS A 429 -8.96 -4.77 -17.12
CA CYS A 429 -8.34 -3.93 -18.14
C CYS A 429 -6.85 -3.66 -17.79
N LYS A 430 -6.05 -3.22 -18.76
CA LYS A 430 -4.61 -3.03 -18.55
C LYS A 430 -4.24 -1.61 -18.12
N GLU A 431 -4.90 -0.62 -18.68
CA GLU A 431 -4.50 0.79 -18.54
C GLU A 431 -5.65 1.76 -18.85
N THR A 432 -5.41 3.04 -18.63
CA THR A 432 -6.38 4.12 -18.92
C THR A 432 -7.01 4.06 -20.32
N SER A 433 -6.30 3.52 -21.31
CA SER A 433 -6.78 3.46 -22.70
C SER A 433 -7.88 2.41 -22.94
N ASP A 434 -7.98 1.36 -22.09
CA ASP A 434 -8.91 0.24 -22.27
C ASP A 434 -9.95 0.08 -21.15
N CYS A 435 -9.79 0.75 -20.00
CA CYS A 435 -10.77 0.71 -18.91
C CYS A 435 -12.03 1.59 -19.12
N GLY A 436 -11.98 2.55 -20.05
CA GLY A 436 -13.08 3.49 -20.30
C GLY A 436 -13.13 4.68 -19.32
N PRO A 437 -14.08 5.62 -19.49
CA PRO A 437 -14.19 6.80 -18.63
C PRO A 437 -14.90 6.49 -17.31
N CYS A 438 -14.73 7.36 -16.31
CA CYS A 438 -15.65 7.40 -15.18
C CYS A 438 -17.03 7.90 -15.65
N ASN A 439 -18.07 7.09 -15.42
CA ASN A 439 -19.43 7.52 -15.69
C ASN A 439 -19.96 8.28 -14.46
N PRO A 440 -20.53 9.48 -14.64
CA PRO A 440 -21.06 10.29 -13.55
C PRO A 440 -22.35 9.72 -12.93
#